data_AF-A0A644XEA9-F1
#
_entry.id   AF-A0A644XEA9-F1
#
_cell.length_a   1.000
_cell.length_b   1.000
_cell.length_c   1.000
_cell.angle_alpha   90.00
_cell.angle_beta   90.00
_cell.angle_gamma   90.00
#
_symmetry.space_group_name_H-M   'P 1'
#
loop_
_entity.id
_entity.type
_entity.pdbx_description
1 polymer ?
#
loop_
_entity_poly.entity_id
_entity_poly.type
_entity_poly.pdbx_seq_one_letter_code
_entity_poly.pdbx_strand_id
1 'polypeptide(L)' 'MPDLSKFPNCCALSERGKCTRLKLFKCEGEQCPFKRSGKEEKDSLLKAYKRLLALDKSVQMYISHKYYDNKMPWKENIG' A
#
# COMPACT_ATOMS: atom_id res chain seq x y z
N MET A 1 12.64 12.75 20.04
CA MET A 1 12.03 12.16 18.82
C MET A 1 13.12 11.98 17.78
N PRO A 2 13.11 10.91 16.97
CA PRO A 2 14.11 10.73 15.92
C PRO A 2 13.98 11.84 14.87
N ASP A 3 15.12 12.32 14.37
CA ASP A 3 15.19 13.27 13.27
C ASP A 3 14.79 12.57 11.96
N LEU A 4 13.56 12.83 11.51
CA LEU A 4 12.99 12.15 10.34
C LEU A 4 13.55 12.63 9.01
N SER A 5 14.24 13.77 8.98
CA SER A 5 14.84 14.32 7.76
C SER A 5 15.95 13.43 7.19
N LYS A 6 16.49 12.52 8.01
CA LYS A 6 17.55 11.56 7.64
C LYS A 6 17.01 10.28 7.01
N PHE A 7 15.69 10.11 6.95
CA PHE A 7 15.07 8.90 6.41
C PHE A 7 14.52 9.12 4.99
N PRO A 8 14.45 8.05 4.18
CA PRO A 8 13.96 8.12 2.81
C PRO A 8 12.49 8.55 2.75
N ASN A 9 12.09 9.16 1.64
CA ASN A 9 10.68 9.41 1.33
C ASN A 9 9.93 8.09 1.09
N CYS A 10 9.47 7.46 2.18
CA CYS A 10 8.83 6.15 2.18
C CYS A 10 7.52 6.19 2.95
N CYS A 11 6.42 5.75 2.34
CA CYS A 11 5.10 5.70 2.96
C CYS A 11 4.99 4.71 4.13
N ALA A 12 5.94 3.78 4.24
CA ALA A 12 6.02 2.81 5.32
C ALA A 12 6.86 3.30 6.53
N LEU A 13 7.42 4.50 6.47
CA LEU A 13 8.16 5.09 7.59
C LEU A 13 7.17 5.65 8.61
N SER A 14 7.27 5.17 9.85
CA SER A 14 6.53 5.74 10.98
C SER A 14 7.24 6.95 11.58
N GLU A 15 6.50 7.75 12.36
CA GLU A 15 7.01 8.90 13.11
C GLU A 15 8.11 8.55 14.13
N ARG A 16 8.24 7.25 14.47
CA ARG A 16 9.28 6.73 15.36
C ARG A 16 10.50 6.16 14.60
N GLY A 17 10.59 6.36 13.29
CA GLY A 17 11.68 5.84 12.44
C GLY A 17 11.62 4.34 12.15
N LYS A 18 10.51 3.67 12.48
CA LYS A 18 10.27 2.25 12.22
C LYS A 18 9.64 2.02 10.85
N CYS A 19 9.88 0.86 10.25
CA CYS A 19 9.22 0.43 9.01
C CYS A 19 7.93 -0.33 9.35
N THR A 20 6.77 0.18 8.96
CA THR A 20 5.47 -0.47 9.19
C THR A 20 5.23 -1.66 8.25
N ARG A 21 5.80 -1.61 7.04
CA ARG A 21 5.68 -2.66 6.01
C ARG A 21 6.45 -3.93 6.37
N LEU A 22 7.73 -3.78 6.72
CA LEU A 22 8.59 -4.90 7.10
C LEU A 22 8.61 -5.16 8.62
N LYS A 23 7.87 -4.35 9.39
CA LYS A 23 7.84 -4.37 10.87
C LYS A 23 9.23 -4.24 11.52
N LEU A 24 10.17 -3.57 10.85
CA LEU A 24 11.53 -3.34 11.34
C LEU A 24 11.57 -2.18 12.33
N PHE A 25 12.35 -2.33 13.39
CA PHE A 25 12.56 -1.29 14.41
C PHE A 25 13.35 -0.07 13.90
N LYS A 26 14.09 -0.21 12.80
CA LYS A 26 14.84 0.87 12.16
C LYS A 26 14.68 0.75 10.64
N CYS A 27 14.39 1.86 9.97
CA CYS A 27 14.33 1.92 8.52
C CYS A 27 15.72 1.67 7.89
N GLU A 28 15.77 0.89 6.81
CA GLU A 28 16.98 0.52 6.08
C GLU A 28 17.50 1.61 5.13
N GLY A 29 16.76 2.71 4.97
CA GLY A 29 17.19 3.84 4.16
C GLY A 29 16.95 3.67 2.66
N GLU A 30 17.72 4.41 1.86
CA GLU A 30 17.56 4.53 0.41
C GLU A 30 17.74 3.21 -0.35
N GLN A 31 18.49 2.25 0.20
CA GLN A 31 18.77 0.96 -0.42
C GLN A 31 17.66 -0.08 -0.18
N CYS A 32 16.60 0.27 0.56
CA CYS A 32 15.51 -0.66 0.85
C CYS A 32 14.75 -1.04 -0.45
N PRO A 33 14.73 -2.32 -0.85
CA PRO A 33 14.05 -2.73 -2.09
C PRO A 33 12.52 -2.60 -2.03
N PHE A 34 11.98 -2.42 -0.82
CA PHE A 34 10.55 -2.22 -0.57
C PHE A 34 10.17 -0.74 -0.43
N LYS A 35 11.13 0.19 -0.58
CA LYS A 35 10.90 1.63 -0.52
C LYS A 35 9.88 2.04 -1.59
N ARG A 36 8.84 2.76 -1.17
CA ARG A 36 7.91 3.44 -2.06
C ARG A 36 7.46 4.75 -1.44
N SER A 37 7.46 5.79 -2.24
CA SER A 37 6.78 7.04 -1.90
C SER A 37 5.27 6.83 -1.80
N GLY A 38 4.57 7.76 -1.16
CA GLY A 38 3.11 7.73 -1.11
C GLY A 38 2.44 7.78 -2.49
N LYS A 39 3.07 8.45 -3.47
CA LYS A 39 2.58 8.50 -4.85
C LYS A 39 2.70 7.15 -5.55
N GLU A 40 3.88 6.52 -5.50
CA GLU A 40 4.11 5.22 -6.12
C GLU A 40 3.21 4.13 -5.53
N GLU A 41 2.95 4.18 -4.22
CA GLU A 41 2.03 3.24 -3.58
C GLU A 41 0.59 3.43 -4.07
N LYS A 42 0.12 4.68 -4.16
CA LYS A 42 -1.22 4.99 -4.72
C LYS A 42 -1.33 4.54 -6.18
N ASP A 43 -0.34 4.82 -7.01
CA ASP A 43 -0.32 4.42 -8.42
C ASP A 43 -0.31 2.89 -8.57
N SER A 44 0.47 2.19 -7.72
CA SER A 44 0.48 0.73 -7.66
C SER A 44 -0.88 0.17 -7.25
N LEU A 45 -1.53 0.76 -6.24
CA LEU A 45 -2.85 0.34 -5.77
C LEU A 45 -3.92 0.56 -6.84
N LEU A 46 -3.91 1.71 -7.52
CA LEU A 46 -4.84 2.01 -8.61
C LEU A 46 -4.72 1.00 -9.76
N LYS A 47 -3.49 0.62 -10.13
CA LYS A 47 -3.26 -0.43 -11.14
C LYS A 47 -3.85 -1.78 -10.71
N ALA A 48 -3.70 -2.16 -9.44
CA ALA A 48 -4.30 -3.38 -8.92
C ALA A 48 -5.83 -3.32 -8.95
N TYR A 49 -6.42 -2.19 -8.53
CA TYR A 49 -7.86 -1.97 -8.55
C TYR A 49 -8.44 -2.02 -9.95
N LYS A 50 -7.78 -1.43 -10.96
CA LYS A 50 -8.21 -1.55 -12.36
C LYS A 50 -8.26 -3.00 -12.84
N ARG A 51 -7.28 -3.82 -12.45
CA ARG A 51 -7.26 -5.26 -12.78
C ARG A 51 -8.39 -6.02 -12.09
N LEU A 52 -8.65 -5.72 -10.81
CA LEU A 52 -9.77 -6.33 -10.07
C LEU A 52 -11.12 -5.95 -10.68
N LEU A 53 -11.28 -4.68 -11.09
CA LEU A 53 -12.51 -4.19 -11.71
C LEU A 53 -12.78 -4.85 -13.08
N ALA A 54 -11.73 -5.25 -13.81
CA ALA A 54 -11.85 -5.91 -15.10
C ALA A 54 -12.26 -7.39 -15.02
N LEU A 55 -12.30 -7.99 -13.83
CA LEU A 55 -12.75 -9.37 -13.62
C LEU A 55 -14.28 -9.47 -13.68
N ASP A 56 -14.79 -10.67 -13.91
CA ASP A 56 -16.24 -10.93 -13.83
C ASP A 56 -16.80 -10.61 -12.44
N LYS A 57 -18.08 -10.22 -12.41
CA LYS A 57 -18.77 -9.83 -11.18
C LYS A 57 -18.72 -10.92 -10.10
N SER A 58 -18.88 -12.19 -10.49
CA SER A 58 -18.81 -13.34 -9.57
C SER A 58 -17.44 -13.47 -8.92
N VAL A 59 -16.37 -13.28 -9.70
CA VAL A 59 -14.98 -13.30 -9.21
C VAL A 59 -14.71 -12.12 -8.28
N GLN A 60 -15.17 -10.92 -8.65
CA GLN A 60 -15.06 -9.75 -7.78
C GLN A 60 -15.77 -9.96 -6.44
N MET A 61 -16.97 -10.55 -6.44
CA MET A 61 -17.71 -10.90 -5.21
C MET A 61 -16.96 -11.90 -4.34
N TYR A 62 -16.39 -12.94 -4.95
CA TYR A 62 -15.58 -13.92 -4.24
C TYR A 62 -14.37 -13.26 -3.55
N ILE A 63 -13.65 -12.40 -4.26
CA ILE A 63 -12.49 -11.67 -3.72
C ILE A 63 -12.92 -10.74 -2.59
N SER A 64 -14.03 -10.00 -2.74
CA SER A 64 -14.51 -9.09 -1.68
C SER A 64 -14.89 -9.83 -0.41
N HIS A 65 -15.56 -10.98 -0.55
CA HIS A 65 -15.95 -11.80 0.59
C HIS A 65 -14.72 -12.36 1.32
N LYS A 66 -13.72 -12.82 0.55
CA LYS A 66 -12.54 -13.49 1.10
C LYS A 66 -11.52 -12.55 1.77
N TYR A 67 -11.34 -11.34 1.23
CA TYR A 67 -10.22 -10.47 1.62
C TYR A 67 -10.63 -9.08 2.11
N TYR A 68 -11.87 -8.66 1.91
CA TYR A 68 -12.29 -7.27 2.11
C TYR A 68 -13.61 -7.14 2.87
N ASP A 69 -14.01 -8.13 3.67
CA ASP A 69 -15.25 -8.10 4.47
C ASP A 69 -16.49 -7.70 3.64
N ASN A 70 -16.62 -8.27 2.45
CA ASN A 70 -17.66 -7.98 1.46
C ASN A 70 -17.59 -6.58 0.81
N LYS A 71 -16.54 -5.79 1.09
CA LYS A 71 -16.31 -4.50 0.44
C LYS A 71 -15.57 -4.67 -0.88
N MET A 72 -15.84 -3.77 -1.82
CA MET A 72 -15.15 -3.71 -3.11
C MET A 72 -14.45 -2.37 -3.26
N PRO A 73 -13.32 -2.16 -2.55
CA PRO A 73 -12.65 -0.84 -2.53
C PRO A 73 -12.21 -0.38 -3.92
N TRP A 74 -12.01 -1.29 -4.87
CA TRP A 74 -11.70 -0.95 -6.26
C TRP A 74 -12.86 -0.32 -7.04
N LYS A 75 -14.10 -0.37 -6.54
CA LYS A 75 -15.24 0.35 -7.16
C LYS A 75 -15.35 1.80 -6.72
N GLU A 76 -14.92 2.11 -5.50
CA GLU A 76 -15.00 3.45 -4.91
C GLU A 76 -13.80 4.33 -5.30
N ASN A 77 -12.66 3.71 -5.61
CA ASN A 77 -11.38 4.38 -5.84
C ASN A 77 -10.99 4.51 -7.32
N ILE A 78 -11.95 4.38 -8.26
CA ILE A 78 -11.73 4.55 -9.71
C ILE A 78 -12.52 5.76 -10.28
N GLY A 79 -13.02 6.65 -9.40
CA GLY A 79 -13.62 7.94 -9.78
C GLY A 79 -12.58 9.01 -10.09
#